data_AF-A0AAV2Q2J3-F1
#
_entry.id   AF-A0AAV2Q2J3-F1
#
_cell.length_a   1.000
_cell.length_b   1.000
_cell.length_c   1.000
_cell.angle_alpha   90.00
_cell.angle_beta   90.00
_cell.angle_gamma   90.00
#
_symmetry.space_group_name_H-M   'P 1'
#
loop_
_entity.id
_entity.type
_entity.pdbx_description
1 polymer ?
#
loop_
_entity_poly.entity_id
_entity_poly.type
_entity_poly.pdbx_seq_one_letter_code
_entity_poly.pdbx_strand_id
1 'polypeptide(L)'
;MDQSLPMPISHNNNIPEDIICPICMEIYSLDASKNPVMLLGCGHTICRGCINSIYESTQKINACPICRASYTGPHPSRFPVNYLVLSLVQPYLDPNESADYQKVPSFVSPSAPAADGLVSPSVPAADGLVSPSAPAADGLV
;
A
#
# COMPACT_ATOMS: atom_id res chain seq x y z
N MET A 1 -5.50 11.79 -36.53
CA MET A 1 -6.05 10.61 -35.83
C MET A 1 -4.84 9.87 -35.26
N ASP A 2 -4.47 10.25 -34.05
CA ASP A 2 -3.35 9.64 -33.33
C ASP A 2 -3.89 8.40 -32.62
N GLN A 3 -3.58 7.22 -33.17
CA GLN A 3 -3.82 5.93 -32.51
C GLN A 3 -2.45 5.29 -32.32
N SER A 4 -1.70 5.84 -31.39
CA SER A 4 -0.51 5.19 -30.84
C SER A 4 -0.98 3.96 -30.03
N LEU A 5 -1.01 2.81 -30.72
CA LEU A 5 -1.23 1.51 -30.09
C LEU A 5 -0.16 1.30 -29.00
N PRO A 6 -0.51 0.81 -27.80
CA PRO A 6 0.49 0.50 -26.79
C PRO A 6 1.42 -0.59 -27.34
N MET A 7 2.71 -0.30 -27.28
CA MET A 7 3.81 -1.16 -27.70
C MET A 7 3.62 -2.58 -27.12
N PRO A 8 3.87 -3.66 -27.90
CA PRO A 8 3.83 -5.01 -27.35
C PRO A 8 4.92 -5.13 -26.28
N ILE A 9 4.54 -5.51 -25.06
CA ILE A 9 5.47 -5.80 -23.97
C ILE A 9 6.29 -7.03 -24.41
N SER A 10 7.49 -6.76 -24.92
CA SER A 10 8.50 -7.76 -25.19
C SER A 10 8.80 -8.47 -23.86
N HIS A 11 8.45 -9.76 -23.79
CA HIS A 11 8.77 -10.63 -22.67
C HIS A 11 10.29 -10.83 -22.65
N ASN A 12 10.99 -9.94 -21.96
CA ASN A 12 12.30 -10.23 -21.42
C ASN A 12 12.02 -10.96 -20.10
N ASN A 13 12.49 -12.20 -19.95
CA ASN A 13 12.30 -13.07 -18.79
C ASN A 13 13.02 -12.54 -17.52
N ASN A 14 12.84 -11.28 -17.17
CA ASN A 14 13.42 -10.66 -15.99
C ASN A 14 12.41 -10.77 -14.85
N ILE A 15 12.67 -11.69 -13.92
CA ILE A 15 11.89 -11.85 -12.70
C ILE A 15 12.09 -10.55 -11.89
N PRO A 16 11.02 -9.86 -11.48
CA PRO A 16 11.15 -8.60 -10.76
C PRO A 16 11.79 -8.83 -9.40
N GLU A 17 12.72 -7.96 -9.01
CA GLU A 17 13.40 -8.06 -7.70
C GLU A 17 12.40 -7.94 -6.54
N ASP A 18 11.28 -7.26 -6.76
CA ASP A 18 10.20 -7.05 -5.79
C ASP A 18 9.50 -8.35 -5.35
N ILE A 19 9.65 -9.44 -6.11
CA ILE A 19 9.04 -10.75 -5.79
C ILE A 19 10.06 -11.78 -5.30
N ILE A 20 11.29 -11.37 -5.02
CA ILE A 20 12.38 -12.22 -4.56
C ILE A 20 12.79 -11.84 -3.14
N CYS A 21 12.99 -12.83 -2.28
CA CYS A 21 13.52 -12.59 -0.95
C CYS A 21 15.01 -12.17 -1.03
N PRO A 22 15.42 -11.01 -0.52
CA PRO A 22 16.81 -10.53 -0.64
C PRO A 22 17.81 -11.31 0.23
N ILE A 23 17.34 -12.25 1.06
CA ILE A 23 18.18 -13.06 1.94
C ILE A 23 18.48 -14.43 1.34
N CYS A 24 17.45 -15.16 0.88
CA CYS A 24 17.64 -16.48 0.25
C CYS A 24 17.64 -16.45 -1.28
N MET A 25 17.34 -15.30 -1.90
CA MET A 25 17.26 -15.12 -3.35
C MET A 25 16.24 -16.04 -4.05
N GLU A 26 15.21 -16.47 -3.32
CA GLU A 26 14.12 -17.28 -3.85
C GLU A 26 12.83 -16.46 -3.99
N ILE A 27 12.01 -16.85 -4.98
CA ILE A 27 10.71 -16.21 -5.25
C ILE A 27 9.79 -16.45 -4.04
N TYR A 28 9.04 -15.41 -3.66
CA TYR A 28 8.06 -15.53 -2.59
C TYR A 28 6.92 -16.48 -2.97
N SER A 29 6.40 -17.22 -2.00
CA SER A 29 5.21 -18.03 -2.24
C SER A 29 4.27 -18.18 -1.04
N LEU A 30 3.12 -18.82 -1.26
CA LEU A 30 2.20 -19.20 -0.18
C LEU A 30 2.75 -20.28 0.75
N ASP A 31 3.87 -20.92 0.39
CA ASP A 31 4.59 -21.84 1.25
C ASP A 31 4.92 -21.18 2.60
N ALA A 32 4.74 -21.92 3.69
CA ALA A 32 4.96 -21.43 5.05
C ALA A 32 6.35 -20.83 5.28
N SER A 33 7.37 -21.29 4.55
CA SER A 33 8.75 -20.81 4.58
C SER A 33 9.02 -19.67 3.60
N LYS A 34 8.34 -19.61 2.45
CA LYS A 34 8.53 -18.57 1.42
C LYS A 34 7.54 -17.42 1.50
N ASN A 35 6.61 -17.46 2.45
CA ASN A 35 5.64 -16.40 2.68
C ASN A 35 6.33 -15.05 2.99
N PRO A 36 6.07 -13.97 2.22
CA PRO A 36 6.67 -12.66 2.44
C PRO A 36 6.13 -12.04 3.73
N VAL A 37 7.01 -11.73 4.67
CA VAL A 37 6.69 -11.11 5.95
C VAL A 37 7.29 -9.72 6.03
N MET A 38 6.50 -8.77 6.51
CA MET A 38 6.89 -7.38 6.63
C MET A 38 7.50 -7.11 8.01
N LEU A 39 8.71 -6.55 8.03
CA LEU A 39 9.39 -6.15 9.26
C LEU A 39 8.79 -4.86 9.81
N LEU A 40 8.30 -4.94 11.05
CA LEU A 40 7.78 -3.79 11.77
C LEU A 40 8.89 -2.75 12.01
N GLY A 41 8.56 -1.47 11.83
CA GLY A 41 9.47 -0.34 12.00
C GLY A 41 10.12 0.18 10.71
N CYS A 42 10.31 -0.67 9.69
CA CYS A 42 10.87 -0.24 8.41
C CYS A 42 10.11 -0.69 7.16
N GLY A 43 9.21 -1.67 7.27
CA GLY A 43 8.39 -2.15 6.13
C GLY A 43 9.12 -3.06 5.15
N HIS A 44 10.42 -3.31 5.31
CA HIS A 44 11.13 -4.25 4.45
C HIS A 44 10.55 -5.65 4.56
N THR A 45 10.48 -6.34 3.43
CA THR A 45 9.88 -7.67 3.33
C THR A 45 10.97 -8.71 3.12
N ILE A 46 10.92 -9.81 3.88
CA ILE A 46 11.75 -11.02 3.68
C ILE A 46 10.86 -12.25 3.88
N CYS A 47 11.29 -13.46 3.54
CA CYS A 47 10.43 -14.63 3.73
C CYS A 47 10.41 -15.12 5.19
N ARG A 48 9.33 -15.81 5.58
CA ARG A 48 9.13 -16.37 6.91
C ARG A 48 10.27 -17.31 7.34
N GLY A 49 10.80 -18.10 6.41
CA GLY A 49 11.93 -18.99 6.65
C GLY A 49 13.17 -18.21 7.07
N CYS A 50 13.54 -17.17 6.31
CA CYS A 50 14.71 -16.35 6.62
C CYS A 50 14.59 -15.64 7.98
N ILE A 51 13.44 -15.05 8.31
CA ILE A 51 13.30 -14.40 9.63
C ILE A 51 13.40 -15.42 10.77
N ASN A 52 12.85 -16.62 10.60
CA ASN A 52 12.92 -17.68 11.60
C ASN A 52 14.37 -18.16 11.77
N SER A 53 15.12 -18.38 10.68
CA SER A 53 16.53 -18.77 10.76
C SER A 53 17.42 -17.71 11.44
N ILE A 54 17.15 -16.42 11.20
CA ILE A 54 17.84 -15.33 11.91
C ILE A 54 17.50 -15.40 13.41
N TYR A 55 16.23 -15.62 13.75
CA TYR A 55 15.81 -15.71 15.14
C TYR A 55 16.40 -16.93 15.85
N GLU A 56 16.42 -18.11 15.21
CA GLU A 56 16.99 -19.34 15.77
C GLU A 56 18.48 -19.20 16.06
N SER A 57 19.23 -18.54 15.17
CA SER A 57 20.68 -18.36 15.30
C SER A 57 21.09 -17.30 16.33
N THR A 58 20.29 -16.23 16.50
CA THR A 58 20.64 -15.08 17.36
C THR A 58 19.82 -15.01 18.64
N GLN A 59 18.74 -15.78 18.73
CA GLN A 59 17.69 -15.71 19.75
C GLN A 59 16.99 -14.35 19.83
N LYS A 60 17.23 -13.43 18.88
CA LYS A 60 16.72 -12.06 18.89
C LYS A 60 16.60 -11.48 17.47
N ILE A 61 15.46 -10.90 17.14
CA ILE A 61 15.37 -9.95 16.01
C ILE A 61 15.32 -8.55 16.59
N ASN A 62 16.44 -7.83 16.57
CA ASN A 62 16.52 -6.45 17.07
C ASN A 62 16.80 -5.43 15.96
N ALA A 63 17.12 -5.87 14.74
CA ALA A 63 17.39 -5.00 13.62
C ALA A 63 16.97 -5.65 12.28
N CYS A 64 16.57 -4.82 11.33
CA CYS A 64 16.31 -5.24 9.96
C CYS A 64 17.62 -5.70 9.28
N PRO A 65 17.66 -6.87 8.61
CA PRO A 65 18.86 -7.32 7.91
C PRO A 65 19.17 -6.50 6.65
N ILE A 66 18.19 -5.73 6.14
CA ILE A 66 18.33 -4.92 4.92
C ILE A 66 18.83 -3.52 5.27
N CYS A 67 18.10 -2.78 6.12
CA CYS A 67 18.42 -1.38 6.41
C CYS A 67 18.96 -1.11 7.81
N ARG A 68 19.11 -2.15 8.65
CA ARG A 68 19.60 -2.05 10.04
C ARG A 68 18.72 -1.22 10.98
N ALA A 69 17.52 -0.81 10.54
CA ALA A 69 16.54 -0.16 11.40
C ALA A 69 16.26 -1.06 12.61
N SER A 70 16.36 -0.47 13.81
CA SER A 70 16.11 -1.20 15.05
C SER A 70 14.63 -1.53 15.16
N TYR A 71 14.37 -2.68 15.78
CA TYR A 71 13.03 -3.16 16.01
C TYR A 71 12.86 -3.47 17.50
N THR A 72 11.79 -2.93 18.07
CA THR A 72 11.31 -3.26 19.41
C THR A 72 9.83 -3.63 19.28
N GLY A 73 9.47 -4.86 19.63
CA GLY A 73 8.09 -5.32 19.44
C GLY A 73 7.88 -6.82 19.63
N PRO A 74 6.74 -7.36 19.18
CA PRO A 74 6.41 -8.78 19.31
C PRO A 74 7.41 -9.75 18.65
N HIS A 75 7.28 -11.02 19.01
CA HIS A 75 8.01 -12.14 18.41
C HIS A 75 7.87 -12.18 16.87
N PRO A 76 8.90 -12.59 16.10
CA PRO A 76 8.87 -12.61 14.62
C PRO A 76 7.73 -13.41 14.00
N SER A 77 7.24 -14.43 14.71
CA SER A 77 6.05 -15.20 14.28
C SER A 77 4.78 -14.34 14.14
N ARG A 78 4.75 -13.16 14.76
CA ARG A 78 3.63 -12.20 14.64
C ARG A 78 3.83 -11.16 13.54
N PHE A 79 4.92 -11.24 12.77
CA PHE A 79 5.11 -10.33 11.65
C PHE A 79 4.03 -10.58 10.58
N PRO A 80 3.35 -9.52 10.12
CA PRO A 80 2.27 -9.66 9.16
C PRO A 80 2.81 -10.13 7.81
N VAL A 81 2.00 -10.93 7.14
CA VAL A 81 2.24 -11.32 5.75
C VAL A 81 1.99 -10.11 4.84
N ASN A 82 2.88 -9.90 3.87
CA ASN A 82 2.70 -8.88 2.85
C ASN A 82 1.97 -9.47 1.63
N TYR A 83 0.63 -9.47 1.68
CA TYR A 83 -0.21 -10.01 0.60
C TYR A 83 -0.12 -9.24 -0.72
N LEU A 84 0.34 -7.98 -0.70
CA LEU A 84 0.62 -7.22 -1.94
C LEU A 84 1.73 -7.93 -2.73
N VAL A 85 2.81 -8.33 -2.07
CA VAL A 85 3.93 -9.04 -2.72
C VAL A 85 3.47 -10.37 -3.29
N LEU A 86 2.64 -11.14 -2.56
CA LEU A 86 2.06 -12.38 -3.09
C LEU A 86 1.21 -12.13 -4.35
N SER A 87 0.48 -11.02 -4.42
CA SER A 87 -0.32 -10.68 -5.60
C SER A 87 0.55 -10.41 -6.83
N LEU A 88 1.76 -9.87 -6.63
CA LEU A 88 2.73 -9.62 -7.70
C LEU A 88 3.40 -10.89 -8.23
N VAL A 89 3.45 -11.95 -7.43
CA VAL A 89 4.05 -13.23 -7.84
C VAL A 89 3.17 -13.93 -8.89
N GLN A 90 1.86 -13.66 -8.92
CA GLN A 90 0.88 -14.34 -9.78
C GLN A 90 1.31 -14.63 -11.23
N PRO A 91 1.83 -13.64 -11.99
CA PRO A 91 2.18 -13.86 -13.39
C PRO A 91 3.37 -14.81 -13.59
N TYR A 92 4.11 -15.12 -12.53
CA TYR A 92 5.34 -15.91 -12.54
C TYR A 92 5.15 -17.32 -11.98
N LEU A 93 3.93 -17.67 -11.58
CA LEU A 93 3.61 -19.00 -11.06
C LEU A 93 3.21 -19.95 -12.18
N ASP A 94 3.52 -21.23 -11.97
CA ASP A 94 2.98 -22.27 -12.82
C ASP A 94 1.44 -22.32 -12.71
N PRO A 95 0.73 -22.66 -13.80
CA PRO A 95 -0.74 -22.72 -13.81
C PRO A 95 -1.33 -23.61 -12.70
N ASN A 96 -0.63 -24.66 -12.28
CA ASN A 96 -1.04 -25.54 -11.18
C ASN A 96 -0.90 -24.87 -9.80
N GLU A 97 0.02 -23.92 -9.62
CA GLU A 97 0.25 -23.19 -8.36
C GLU A 97 -0.65 -21.93 -8.25
N SER A 98 -1.17 -21.46 -9.38
CA SER A 98 -2.07 -20.30 -9.46
C SER A 98 -3.39 -20.46 -8.68
N ALA A 99 -3.88 -21.70 -8.52
CA ALA A 99 -5.13 -21.99 -7.84
C ALA A 99 -5.08 -21.66 -6.33
N ASP A 100 -3.93 -21.88 -5.67
CA ASP A 100 -3.77 -21.58 -4.26
C ASP A 100 -3.73 -20.07 -3.99
N TYR A 101 -3.22 -19.30 -4.94
CA TYR A 101 -3.14 -17.85 -4.82
C TYR A 101 -4.43 -17.12 -5.12
N GLN A 102 -5.39 -17.74 -5.80
CA GLN A 102 -6.74 -17.18 -5.89
C GLN A 102 -7.42 -17.04 -4.52
N LYS A 103 -6.82 -17.62 -3.46
CA LYS A 103 -7.21 -17.47 -2.05
C LYS A 103 -6.60 -16.22 -1.38
N VAL A 104 -5.60 -15.57 -1.97
CA VAL A 104 -5.13 -14.29 -1.42
C VAL A 104 -6.28 -13.28 -1.54
N PRO A 105 -6.53 -12.44 -0.52
CA PRO A 105 -7.53 -11.40 -0.64
C PRO A 105 -7.15 -10.54 -1.85
N SER A 106 -7.93 -10.62 -2.92
CA SER A 106 -7.71 -9.78 -4.07
C SER A 106 -7.91 -8.34 -3.60
N PHE A 107 -6.94 -7.48 -3.93
CA PHE A 107 -7.16 -6.05 -3.82
C PHE A 107 -8.25 -5.72 -4.83
N VAL A 108 -9.51 -5.76 -4.39
CA VAL A 108 -10.58 -5.12 -5.13
C VAL A 108 -10.12 -3.68 -5.25
N SER A 109 -9.93 -3.19 -6.48
CA SER A 109 -9.79 -1.76 -6.68
C SER A 109 -10.95 -1.12 -5.96
N PRO A 110 -10.75 -0.12 -5.07
CA PRO A 110 -11.88 0.61 -4.53
C PRO A 110 -12.69 1.07 -5.73
N SER A 111 -13.90 0.52 -5.91
CA SER A 111 -14.84 1.15 -6.80
C SER A 111 -14.97 2.56 -6.24
N ALA A 112 -14.50 3.56 -7.00
CA ALA A 112 -14.63 4.95 -6.62
C ALA A 112 -16.04 5.12 -6.06
N PRO A 113 -16.21 5.67 -4.84
CA PRO A 113 -17.54 5.81 -4.29
C PRO A 113 -18.37 6.55 -5.34
N ALA A 114 -19.49 5.95 -5.75
CA ALA A 114 -20.48 6.70 -6.49
C ALA A 114 -20.73 7.96 -5.65
N ALA A 115 -20.47 9.13 -6.22
CA ALA A 115 -20.69 10.39 -5.55
C ALA A 115 -22.21 10.54 -5.34
N ASP A 116 -22.73 9.94 -4.28
CA ASP A 116 -24.09 10.17 -3.84
C ASP A 116 -24.14 11.57 -3.23
N GLY A 117 -24.68 12.50 -4.02
CA GLY A 117 -25.26 13.74 -3.53
C GLY A 117 -24.26 14.79 -3.04
N LEU A 118 -23.57 15.44 -3.97
CA LEU A 118 -23.25 16.86 -3.78
C LEU A 118 -24.57 17.65 -3.85
N VAL A 119 -25.35 17.64 -2.77
CA VAL A 119 -26.36 18.68 -2.56
C VAL A 119 -25.62 19.99 -2.37
N SER A 120 -25.68 20.84 -3.39
CA SER A 120 -25.19 22.21 -3.27
C SER A 120 -25.98 22.91 -2.16
N PRO A 121 -25.33 23.59 -1.20
CA PRO A 121 -26.06 24.36 -0.21
C PRO A 121 -26.83 25.47 -0.93
N SER A 122 -28.16 25.42 -0.81
CA SER A 122 -29.02 26.52 -1.24
C SER A 122 -28.71 27.74 -0.39
N VAL A 123 -28.13 28.77 -1.00
CA VAL A 123 -27.93 30.06 -0.36
C VAL A 123 -29.31 30.65 -0.09
N PRO A 124 -29.67 31.01 1.16
CA PRO A 124 -30.92 31.72 1.38
C PRO A 124 -30.78 33.11 0.76
N ALA A 125 -31.72 33.48 -0.09
CA ALA A 125 -31.86 34.84 -0.56
C ALA A 125 -32.15 35.73 0.66
N ALA A 126 -31.18 36.55 1.04
CA ALA A 126 -31.41 37.61 2.01
C ALA A 126 -32.11 38.77 1.29
N ASP A 127 -33.42 38.85 1.46
CA ASP A 127 -34.21 40.05 1.22
C ASP A 127 -33.79 41.16 2.19
N GLY A 128 -33.74 42.41 1.70
CA GLY A 128 -33.96 43.56 2.57
C GLY A 128 -32.79 44.53 2.72
N LEU A 129 -32.77 45.48 1.81
CA LEU A 129 -32.11 46.79 1.92
C LEU A 129 -32.54 47.52 3.20
N VAL A 130 -31.59 48.01 4.01
CA VAL A 130 -31.72 49.31 4.68
C VAL A 130 -30.39 50.04 4.60
N SER A 131 -30.36 51.19 3.93
CA SER A 131 -29.20 52.08 3.91
C SER A 131 -29.17 52.87 5.24
N PRO A 132 -28.02 52.95 5.94
CA PRO A 132 -27.92 53.86 7.06
C PRO A 132 -27.80 55.31 6.56
N SER A 133 -28.72 56.16 7.01
CA SER A 133 -28.66 57.62 6.87
C SER A 133 -27.47 58.17 7.66
N ALA A 134 -26.62 58.96 7.00
CA ALA A 134 -25.50 59.67 7.62
C ALA A 134 -26.01 60.73 8.62
N PRO A 135 -25.38 60.91 9.79
CA PRO A 135 -25.64 62.07 10.63
C PRO A 135 -24.91 63.30 10.08
N ALA A 136 -25.62 64.43 10.08
CA ALA A 136 -25.07 65.73 9.77
C ALA A 136 -24.01 66.12 10.82
N ALA A 137 -22.87 66.61 10.35
CA ALA A 137 -21.89 67.28 11.19
C ALA A 137 -22.36 68.72 11.44
N ASP A 138 -22.80 69.01 12.66
CA ASP A 138 -22.85 70.37 13.17
C ASP A 138 -21.45 70.72 13.68
N GLY A 139 -20.80 71.67 13.01
CA GLY A 139 -19.56 72.26 13.46
C GLY A 139 -19.84 73.39 14.45
N LEU A 140 -18.99 73.54 15.46
CA LEU A 140 -18.78 74.84 16.10
C LEU A 140 -17.45 74.85 16.87
N VAL A 141 -16.56 75.73 16.37
CA VAL A 141 -15.46 76.49 17.00
C VAL A 141 -14.39 75.82 17.86
#